data_AF-A0A257JE90-F1
#
_entry.id   AF-A0A257JE90-F1
#
_cell.length_a   1.000
_cell.length_b   1.000
_cell.length_c   1.000
_cell.angle_alpha   90.00
_cell.angle_beta   90.00
_cell.angle_gamma   90.00
#
_symmetry.space_group_name_H-M   'P 1'
#
loop_
_entity.id
_entity.type
_entity.pdbx_description
1 polymer ?
#
loop_
_entity_poly.entity_id
_entity_poly.type
_entity_poly.pdbx_seq_one_letter_code
_entity_poly.pdbx_strand_id
1 'polypeptide(L)'
;MHNAAMKVTVYEADIPIGEGEIFALDPPMGVAMAKFKPLAAYNVEQHANVVDGDYIEDRGDRLRIEMANGMPLVSQAISIQDWPALGEHEVHILGILEPSFETLFGEHLDFQSYWGKP
;
A
#
# COMPACT_ATOMS: atom_id res chain seq x y z
N MET A 1 -16.30 1.13 -17.33
CA MET A 1 -15.73 2.38 -16.78
C MET A 1 -14.37 2.01 -16.22
N HIS A 2 -13.30 2.73 -16.59
CA HIS A 2 -11.99 2.48 -15.97
C HIS A 2 -12.13 2.82 -14.50
N ASN A 3 -11.98 1.84 -13.61
CA ASN A 3 -11.80 2.13 -12.18
C ASN A 3 -10.59 3.06 -12.10
N ALA A 4 -10.80 4.29 -11.63
CA ALA A 4 -9.69 5.18 -11.35
C ALA A 4 -8.84 4.47 -10.30
N ALA A 5 -7.58 4.19 -10.62
CA ALA A 5 -6.68 3.54 -9.68
C ALA A 5 -6.61 4.37 -8.39
N MET A 6 -6.85 3.69 -7.27
CA MET A 6 -6.90 4.35 -5.97
C MET A 6 -5.51 4.85 -5.59
N LYS A 7 -5.41 6.14 -5.25
CA LYS A 7 -4.16 6.77 -4.85
C LYS A 7 -4.08 6.96 -3.35
N VAL A 8 -2.89 6.75 -2.82
CA VAL A 8 -2.56 6.90 -1.40
C VAL A 8 -1.26 7.68 -1.23
N THR A 9 -1.07 8.25 -0.04
CA THR A 9 0.19 8.85 0.38
C THR A 9 0.65 8.17 1.66
N VAL A 10 1.92 7.80 1.71
CA VAL A 10 2.56 7.19 2.87
C VAL A 10 3.33 8.26 3.61
N TYR A 11 3.15 8.32 4.94
CA TYR A 11 3.80 9.28 5.81
C TYR A 11 4.58 8.57 6.91
N GLU A 12 5.67 9.20 7.35
CA GLU A 12 6.26 9.01 8.66
C GLU A 12 5.92 10.25 9.51
N ALA A 13 5.20 10.07 10.61
CA ALA A 13 4.57 11.17 11.35
C ALA A 13 3.77 12.10 10.40
N ASP A 14 4.19 13.36 10.21
CA ASP A 14 3.52 14.33 9.32
C ASP A 14 4.27 14.57 8.01
N ILE A 15 5.33 13.80 7.74
CA ILE A 15 6.19 13.99 6.58
C ILE A 15 5.80 12.96 5.51
N PRO A 16 5.36 13.37 4.31
CA PRO A 16 5.07 12.44 3.23
C PRO A 16 6.39 11.85 2.72
N ILE A 17 6.50 10.53 2.76
CA ILE A 17 7.67 9.79 2.28
C ILE A 17 7.44 9.18 0.91
N GLY A 18 6.20 9.03 0.46
CA GLY A 18 5.93 8.55 -0.89
C GLY A 18 4.46 8.52 -1.27
N GLU A 19 4.21 8.34 -2.56
CA GLU A 19 2.87 8.21 -3.13
C GLU A 19 2.69 6.78 -3.67
N GLY A 20 1.49 6.23 -3.50
CA GLY A 20 1.12 4.90 -3.96
C GLY A 20 -0.04 4.92 -4.93
N GLU A 21 0.03 4.13 -6.00
CA GLU A 21 -1.11 3.82 -6.87
C GLU A 21 -1.45 2.33 -6.76
N ILE A 22 -2.61 2.03 -6.18
CA ILE A 22 -3.08 0.65 -5.96
C ILE A 22 -3.33 -0.01 -7.31
N PHE A 23 -2.67 -1.15 -7.55
CA PHE A 23 -2.72 -1.84 -8.84
C PHE A 23 -3.14 -3.31 -8.74
N ALA A 24 -3.06 -3.92 -7.55
CA ALA A 24 -3.43 -5.31 -7.33
C ALA A 24 -3.96 -5.49 -5.91
N LEU A 25 -4.80 -6.50 -5.74
CA LEU A 25 -5.35 -6.90 -4.45
C LEU A 25 -5.07 -8.39 -4.20
N ASP A 26 -4.93 -8.76 -2.93
CA ASP A 26 -5.18 -10.12 -2.46
C ASP A 26 -6.42 -10.08 -1.55
N PRO A 27 -7.61 -10.26 -2.14
CA PRO A 27 -8.88 -10.19 -1.44
C PRO A 27 -8.94 -11.11 -0.20
N PRO A 28 -8.72 -12.44 -0.27
CA PRO A 28 -8.81 -13.31 0.91
C PRO A 28 -7.97 -12.87 2.11
N MET A 29 -6.84 -12.20 1.88
CA MET A 29 -5.93 -11.72 2.93
C MET A 29 -6.19 -10.27 3.33
N GLY A 30 -7.11 -9.56 2.67
CA GLY A 30 -7.39 -8.15 2.91
C GLY A 30 -6.19 -7.25 2.59
N VAL A 31 -5.42 -7.59 1.55
CA VAL A 31 -4.20 -6.89 1.15
C VAL A 31 -4.41 -6.08 -0.11
N ALA A 32 -3.82 -4.90 -0.16
CA ALA A 32 -3.66 -4.12 -1.38
C ALA A 32 -2.18 -3.82 -1.65
N MET A 33 -1.79 -3.86 -2.92
CA MET A 33 -0.45 -3.53 -3.39
C MET A 33 -0.50 -2.25 -4.22
N ALA A 34 0.39 -1.32 -3.90
CA ALA A 34 0.53 -0.05 -4.61
C ALA A 34 1.92 0.08 -5.22
N LYS A 35 1.99 0.60 -6.44
CA LYS A 35 3.26 1.10 -7.01
C LYS A 35 3.68 2.31 -6.21
N PHE A 36 4.84 2.24 -5.59
CA PHE A 36 5.33 3.28 -4.69
C PHE A 36 6.28 4.21 -5.44
N LYS A 37 6.05 5.50 -5.29
CA LYS A 37 6.92 6.55 -5.78
C LYS A 37 7.52 7.28 -4.58
N PRO A 38 8.79 7.02 -4.25
CA PRO A 38 9.43 7.67 -3.11
C PRO A 38 9.53 9.20 -3.34
N LEU A 39 9.35 9.95 -2.27
CA LEU A 39 9.56 11.40 -2.21
C LEU A 39 10.91 11.71 -1.52
N ALA A 40 11.25 12.98 -1.44
CA ALA A 40 12.55 13.43 -0.92
C ALA A 40 12.85 12.98 0.52
N ALA A 41 11.82 12.72 1.33
CA ALA A 41 11.96 12.26 2.70
C ALA A 41 12.11 10.73 2.84
N TYR A 42 11.94 9.98 1.75
CA TYR A 42 12.10 8.53 1.78
C TYR A 42 13.55 8.14 2.04
N ASN A 43 13.75 7.18 2.93
CA ASN A 43 15.04 6.59 3.23
C ASN A 43 14.90 5.06 3.32
N VAL A 44 15.56 4.36 2.39
CA VAL A 44 15.56 2.88 2.33
C VAL A 44 15.92 2.23 3.65
N GLU A 45 16.94 2.74 4.35
CA GLU A 45 17.45 2.17 5.59
C GLU A 45 16.51 2.41 6.78
N GLN A 46 15.53 3.30 6.62
CA GLN A 46 14.56 3.63 7.66
C GLN A 46 13.14 3.20 7.32
N HIS A 47 12.81 2.97 6.06
CA HIS A 47 11.42 2.77 5.65
C HIS A 47 11.17 1.43 4.96
N ALA A 48 12.16 0.88 4.25
CA ALA A 48 11.99 -0.38 3.53
C ALA A 48 12.04 -1.58 4.50
N ASN A 49 11.01 -2.43 4.44
CA ASN A 49 10.99 -3.71 5.15
C ASN A 49 11.80 -4.77 4.40
N VAL A 50 11.82 -4.67 3.08
CA VAL A 50 12.51 -5.59 2.18
C VAL A 50 13.33 -4.77 1.19
N VAL A 51 14.57 -5.18 0.94
CA VAL A 51 15.46 -4.56 -0.05
C VAL A 51 16.01 -5.64 -0.97
N ASP A 52 15.75 -5.53 -2.27
CA ASP A 52 16.15 -6.51 -3.30
C ASP A 52 15.75 -7.97 -2.95
N GLY A 53 14.63 -8.13 -2.24
CA GLY A 53 14.07 -9.43 -1.84
C GLY A 53 14.54 -9.94 -0.48
N ASP A 54 15.53 -9.29 0.13
CA ASP A 54 15.98 -9.60 1.49
C ASP A 54 15.11 -8.88 2.52
N TYR A 55 14.49 -9.65 3.42
CA TYR A 55 13.79 -9.09 4.56
C TYR A 55 14.79 -8.47 5.55
N ILE A 56 14.60 -7.19 5.85
CA ILE A 56 15.45 -6.40 6.75
C ILE A 56 14.85 -6.43 8.15
N GLU A 57 13.69 -5.81 8.33
CA GLU A 57 12.93 -5.77 9.59
C GLU A 57 11.53 -5.18 9.37
N ASP A 58 10.66 -5.26 10.38
CA ASP A 58 9.36 -4.59 10.37
C ASP A 58 9.54 -3.10 10.66
N ARG A 59 9.23 -2.25 9.67
CA ARG A 59 9.37 -0.78 9.76
C ARG A 59 8.06 -0.02 9.56
N GLY A 60 6.96 -0.73 9.38
CA GLY A 60 5.66 -0.15 9.05
C GLY A 60 4.93 0.51 10.23
N ASP A 61 5.34 0.22 11.46
CA ASP A 61 4.71 0.70 12.69
C ASP A 61 4.78 2.23 12.88
N ARG A 62 5.82 2.85 12.33
CA ARG A 62 5.99 4.32 12.26
C ARG A 62 5.28 4.96 11.06
N LEU A 63 4.72 4.16 10.16
CA LEU A 63 4.11 4.64 8.92
C LEU A 63 2.60 4.75 9.07
N ARG A 64 2.03 5.70 8.32
CA ARG A 64 0.58 5.81 8.13
C ARG A 64 0.26 6.06 6.67
N ILE A 65 -0.94 5.68 6.27
CA ILE A 65 -1.43 5.87 4.91
C ILE A 65 -2.65 6.77 4.94
N GLU A 66 -2.68 7.75 4.05
CA GLU A 66 -3.90 8.51 3.74
C GLU A 66 -4.31 8.28 2.29
N MET A 67 -5.62 8.30 2.07
CA MET A 67 -6.20 8.32 0.73
C MET A 67 -6.14 9.74 0.15
N ALA A 68 -6.35 9.89 -1.16
CA ALA A 68 -6.29 11.19 -1.84
C ALA A 68 -7.22 12.28 -1.27
N ASN A 69 -8.25 11.91 -0.50
CA ASN A 69 -9.16 12.83 0.17
C ASN A 69 -8.74 13.18 1.63
N GLY A 70 -7.54 12.75 2.05
CA GLY A 70 -7.00 13.00 3.39
C GLY A 70 -7.56 12.08 4.49
N MET A 71 -8.44 11.13 4.16
CA MET A 71 -8.91 10.17 5.15
C MET A 71 -7.85 9.08 5.39
N PRO A 72 -7.65 8.65 6.65
CA PRO A 72 -6.70 7.59 6.95
C PRO A 72 -7.15 6.25 6.39
N LEU A 73 -6.19 5.45 5.94
CA LEU A 73 -6.35 4.03 5.65
C LEU A 73 -5.62 3.26 6.74
N VAL A 74 -6.39 2.60 7.60
CA VAL A 74 -5.89 1.82 8.74
C VAL A 74 -5.75 0.37 8.33
N SER A 75 -4.60 -0.22 8.62
CA SER A 75 -4.27 -1.62 8.34
C SER A 75 -3.53 -2.25 9.53
N GLN A 76 -3.35 -3.57 9.51
CA GLN A 76 -2.56 -4.27 10.53
C GLN A 76 -1.07 -4.03 10.36
N ALA A 77 -0.61 -3.92 9.12
CA ALA A 77 0.78 -3.59 8.81
C ALA A 77 0.90 -2.85 7.48
N ILE A 78 2.03 -2.16 7.33
CA ILE A 78 2.49 -1.52 6.10
C ILE A 78 3.87 -2.10 5.83
N SER A 79 4.12 -2.55 4.61
CA SER A 79 5.43 -3.06 4.22
C SER A 79 5.89 -2.40 2.93
N ILE A 80 6.99 -1.68 2.97
CA ILE A 80 7.62 -1.15 1.76
C ILE A 80 8.61 -2.18 1.23
N GLN A 81 8.41 -2.56 -0.03
CA GLN A 81 9.28 -3.45 -0.81
C GLN A 81 10.10 -2.58 -1.75
N ASP A 82 11.41 -2.47 -1.50
CA ASP A 82 12.31 -1.69 -2.34
C ASP A 82 13.18 -2.59 -3.19
N TRP A 83 13.27 -2.30 -4.48
CA TRP A 83 14.09 -3.04 -5.44
C TRP A 83 15.04 -2.07 -6.16
N PRO A 84 16.06 -1.52 -5.47
CA PRO A 84 16.98 -0.56 -6.07
C PRO A 84 17.67 -1.09 -7.33
N ALA A 85 17.95 -2.40 -7.38
CA ALA A 85 18.55 -3.04 -8.56
C ALA A 85 17.66 -2.98 -9.80
N LEU A 86 16.34 -2.86 -9.62
CA LEU A 86 15.34 -2.78 -10.69
C LEU A 86 14.77 -1.37 -10.86
N GLY A 87 14.99 -0.48 -9.89
CA GLY A 87 14.35 0.83 -9.83
C GLY A 87 12.84 0.75 -9.55
N GLU A 88 12.40 -0.35 -8.92
CA GLU A 88 10.99 -0.63 -8.64
C GLU A 88 10.73 -0.53 -7.13
N HIS A 89 9.56 -0.03 -6.77
CA HIS A 89 9.17 0.13 -5.36
C HIS A 89 7.68 -0.17 -5.22
N GLU A 90 7.32 -0.85 -4.15
CA GLU A 90 5.94 -1.16 -3.82
C GLU A 90 5.66 -0.88 -2.34
N VAL A 91 4.41 -0.58 -2.05
CA VAL A 91 3.89 -0.62 -0.68
C VAL A 91 2.77 -1.66 -0.60
N HIS A 92 2.91 -2.58 0.33
CA HIS A 92 1.92 -3.61 0.64
C HIS A 92 1.18 -3.19 1.90
N ILE A 93 -0.14 -3.09 1.80
CA ILE A 93 -1.04 -2.66 2.87
C ILE A 93 -1.75 -3.89 3.38
N LEU A 94 -1.34 -4.41 4.53
CA LEU A 94 -1.69 -5.74 5.00
C LEU A 94 -2.85 -5.69 6.00
N GLY A 95 -3.92 -6.44 5.74
CA GLY A 95 -5.06 -6.55 6.64
C GLY A 95 -5.76 -5.21 6.87
N ILE A 96 -6.30 -4.62 5.80
CA ILE A 96 -7.00 -3.32 5.86
C ILE A 96 -8.24 -3.42 6.75
N LEU A 97 -8.36 -2.48 7.68
CA LEU A 97 -9.40 -2.41 8.71
C LEU A 97 -10.41 -1.29 8.44
N GLU A 98 -9.93 -0.07 8.18
CA GLU A 98 -10.78 1.12 8.03
C GLU A 98 -10.26 2.06 6.91
N PRO A 99 -11.13 2.54 6.00
CA PRO A 99 -12.45 1.99 5.73
C PRO A 99 -12.36 0.50 5.35
N SER A 100 -13.48 -0.24 5.48
CA SER A 100 -13.45 -1.68 5.21
C SER A 100 -12.97 -2.01 3.80
N PHE A 101 -12.30 -3.16 3.64
CA PHE A 101 -11.77 -3.61 2.35
C PHE A 101 -12.84 -3.64 1.24
N GLU A 102 -14.05 -4.11 1.56
CA GLU A 102 -15.20 -4.10 0.64
C GLU A 102 -15.64 -2.67 0.27
N THR A 103 -15.63 -1.73 1.22
CA THR A 103 -15.98 -0.32 0.94
C THR A 103 -14.99 0.30 -0.04
N LEU A 104 -13.71 -0.02 0.10
CA LEU A 104 -12.66 0.52 -0.76
C LEU A 104 -12.61 -0.15 -2.14
N PHE A 105 -12.86 -1.46 -2.20
CA PHE A 105 -12.51 -2.28 -3.35
C PHE A 105 -13.66 -3.12 -3.91
N GLY A 106 -14.90 -2.96 -3.46
CA GLY A 106 -16.05 -3.76 -3.92
C GLY A 106 -16.29 -3.71 -5.45
N GLU A 107 -15.84 -2.63 -6.11
CA GLU A 107 -15.90 -2.48 -7.56
C GLU A 107 -14.62 -2.94 -8.28
N HIS A 108 -13.56 -3.31 -7.56
CA HIS A 108 -12.31 -3.78 -8.14
C HIS A 108 -12.46 -5.19 -8.71
N LEU A 109 -11.85 -5.43 -9.89
CA LEU A 109 -11.96 -6.71 -10.58
C LEU A 109 -11.46 -7.88 -9.73
N ASP A 110 -10.34 -7.71 -9.03
CA ASP A 110 -9.80 -8.76 -8.14
C ASP A 110 -10.78 -9.10 -7.00
N PHE A 111 -11.39 -8.08 -6.38
CA PHE A 111 -12.40 -8.29 -5.33
C PHE A 111 -13.61 -9.04 -5.89
N GLN A 112 -14.14 -8.60 -7.02
CA GLN A 112 -15.29 -9.23 -7.68
C GLN A 112 -14.98 -10.64 -8.16
N SER A 113 -13.78 -10.89 -8.66
CA SER A 113 -13.38 -12.22 -9.12
C SER A 113 -13.30 -13.24 -7.99
N TYR A 114 -13.00 -12.79 -6.76
CA TYR A 114 -12.92 -13.67 -5.59
C TYR A 114 -14.25 -13.80 -4.84
N TRP A 115 -14.93 -12.69 -4.52
CA TRP A 115 -16.17 -12.68 -3.72
C TRP A 115 -17.45 -12.44 -4.51
N GLY A 116 -17.36 -11.87 -5.70
CA GLY A 116 -18.49 -11.81 -6.63
C GLY A 116 -18.85 -13.22 -7.03
N LYS A 117 -19.84 -13.79 -6.34
CA LYS A 117 -20.45 -15.06 -6.76
C LYS A 117 -20.92 -14.90 -8.23
N PRO A 118 -20.84 -15.98 -9.03
CA PRO A 118 -21.21 -15.95 -10.45
C PRO A 118 -22.63 -15.42 -10.69
#